data_AF-A0A8E7AXP8-F1
#
_entry.id   AF-A0A8E7AXP8-F1
#
_cell.length_a   1.000
_cell.length_b   1.000
_cell.length_c   1.000
_cell.angle_alpha   90.00
_cell.angle_beta   90.00
_cell.angle_gamma   90.00
#
_symmetry.space_group_name_H-M   'P 1'
#
loop_
_entity.id
_entity.type
_entity.pdbx_description
1 polymer ?
#
loop_
_entity_poly.entity_id
_entity_poly.type
_entity_poly.pdbx_seq_one_letter_code
_entity_poly.pdbx_strand_id
1 'polypeptide(L)'
;MKFVIVSERPRPSVRYEKVGRLRPGETGEIEVILDGHGVIRTIPTGDFVLVLNGLFALDLELSESGNRIVISGKYTVLVNQVRGMIRDWPRKKAALFIREVG
;
A
#
# COMPACT_ATOMS: atom_id res chain seq x y z
N MET A 1 -30.31 -22.81 14.01
CA MET A 1 -30.22 -21.66 13.08
C MET A 1 -29.62 -22.18 11.77
N LYS A 2 -30.28 -21.99 10.62
CA LYS A 2 -29.77 -22.43 9.30
C LYS A 2 -29.49 -21.19 8.45
N PHE A 3 -28.29 -21.10 7.90
CA PHE A 3 -27.95 -20.06 6.91
C PHE A 3 -28.37 -20.53 5.53
N VAL A 4 -28.92 -19.62 4.72
CA VAL A 4 -29.21 -19.85 3.30
C VAL A 4 -28.25 -18.97 2.51
N ILE A 5 -27.41 -19.58 1.68
CA ILE A 5 -26.55 -18.86 0.75
C ILE A 5 -27.43 -18.37 -0.40
N VAL A 6 -27.60 -17.04 -0.51
CA VAL A 6 -28.46 -16.41 -1.52
C VAL A 6 -27.72 -16.01 -2.80
N SER A 7 -26.38 -16.02 -2.77
CA SER A 7 -25.54 -15.74 -3.93
C SER A 7 -24.12 -16.21 -3.66
N GLU A 8 -23.55 -16.91 -4.63
CA GLU A 8 -22.13 -17.23 -4.69
C GLU A 8 -21.55 -16.47 -5.89
N ARG A 9 -20.48 -15.71 -5.65
CA ARG A 9 -19.73 -15.05 -6.74
C ARG A 9 -18.47 -15.86 -6.99
N PRO A 10 -18.09 -16.10 -8.25
CA PRO A 10 -16.83 -16.76 -8.55
C PRO A 10 -15.68 -15.98 -7.91
N ARG A 11 -14.75 -16.71 -7.29
CA ARG A 11 -13.60 -16.11 -6.62
C ARG A 11 -12.79 -15.33 -7.66
N PRO A 12 -12.51 -14.03 -7.45
CA PRO A 12 -11.67 -13.29 -8.38
C PRO A 12 -10.28 -13.92 -8.43
N SER A 13 -9.68 -13.97 -9.62
CA SER A 13 -8.35 -14.55 -9.87
C SER A 13 -7.21 -13.79 -9.15
N VAL A 14 -7.46 -12.56 -8.70
CA VAL A 14 -6.51 -11.74 -7.97
C VAL A 14 -7.16 -11.25 -6.69
N ARG A 15 -6.48 -11.49 -5.56
CA ARG A 15 -6.89 -10.98 -4.25
C ARG A 15 -5.79 -10.10 -3.67
N TYR A 16 -6.18 -9.04 -2.98
CA TYR A 16 -5.27 -8.24 -2.19
C TYR A 16 -5.60 -8.47 -0.71
N GLU A 17 -4.61 -8.95 0.03
CA GLU A 17 -4.72 -9.11 1.48
C GLU A 17 -3.99 -7.97 2.18
N LYS A 18 -4.64 -7.37 3.17
CA LYS A 18 -4.00 -6.34 4.00
C LYS A 18 -3.05 -7.02 4.98
N VAL A 19 -1.78 -6.68 4.89
CA VAL A 19 -0.70 -7.27 5.70
C VAL A 19 -0.01 -6.25 6.60
N GLY A 20 -0.36 -4.97 6.50
CA GLY A 20 0.31 -3.94 7.28
C GLY A 20 -0.18 -2.53 7.01
N ARG A 21 0.72 -1.56 7.22
CA ARG A 21 0.45 -0.14 7.08
C ARG A 21 1.71 0.68 6.82
N LEU A 22 1.53 1.81 6.14
CA LEU A 22 2.49 2.89 6.13
C LEU A 22 2.15 3.87 7.26
N ARG A 23 3.17 4.36 7.98
CA ARG A 23 3.01 5.45 8.94
C ARG A 23 4.04 6.56 8.69
N PRO A 24 3.72 7.80 9.08
CA PRO A 24 4.71 8.87 9.19
C PRO A 24 5.80 8.48 10.19
N GLY A 25 7.05 8.56 9.76
CA GLY A 25 8.25 8.47 10.61
C GLY A 25 8.69 9.85 11.11
N GLU A 26 9.81 9.90 11.84
CA GLU A 26 10.24 11.10 12.56
C GLU A 26 10.88 12.15 11.64
N THR A 27 11.66 11.72 10.64
CA THR A 27 12.51 12.60 9.82
C THR A 27 12.04 12.74 8.36
N GLY A 28 10.74 12.95 8.15
CA GLY A 28 10.19 13.16 6.79
C GLY A 28 10.19 11.89 5.93
N GLU A 29 10.23 10.75 6.59
CA GLU A 29 10.27 9.42 6.00
C GLU A 29 9.00 8.65 6.34
N ILE A 30 8.56 7.79 5.43
CA ILE A 30 7.42 6.92 5.63
C ILE A 30 7.94 5.54 6.00
N GLU A 31 7.53 5.07 7.16
CA GLU A 31 7.83 3.72 7.62
C GLU A 31 6.81 2.74 7.04
N VAL A 32 7.32 1.66 6.45
CA VAL A 32 6.56 0.51 5.98
C VAL A 32 6.55 -0.53 7.09
N ILE A 33 5.37 -0.77 7.66
CA ILE A 33 5.17 -1.72 8.75
C ILE A 33 4.42 -2.93 8.23
N LEU A 34 4.96 -4.10 8.52
CA LEU A 34 4.29 -5.38 8.37
C LEU A 34 3.70 -5.78 9.73
N ASP A 35 2.39 -6.05 9.77
CA ASP A 35 1.72 -6.40 11.01
C ASP A 35 2.33 -7.71 11.58
N GLY A 36 2.70 -7.71 12.85
CA GLY A 36 3.42 -8.82 13.50
C GLY A 36 4.94 -8.82 13.35
N HIS A 37 5.51 -8.04 12.43
CA HIS A 37 6.96 -7.97 12.21
C HIS A 37 7.59 -6.59 12.49
N GLY A 38 6.77 -5.53 12.56
CA GLY A 38 7.25 -4.18 12.81
C GLY A 38 7.69 -3.46 11.53
N VAL A 39 8.60 -2.50 11.68
CA VAL A 39 9.12 -1.71 10.55
C VAL A 39 10.05 -2.60 9.73
N ILE A 40 9.68 -2.83 8.47
CA ILE A 40 10.48 -3.63 7.54
C ILE A 40 11.31 -2.75 6.59
N ARG A 41 10.92 -1.48 6.44
CA ARG A 41 11.60 -0.51 5.59
C ARG A 41 11.19 0.91 5.97
N THR A 42 12.08 1.84 5.71
CA THR A 42 11.81 3.28 5.76
C THR A 42 12.10 3.89 4.39
N ILE A 43 11.21 4.74 3.89
CA ILE A 43 11.28 5.31 2.54
C ILE A 43 11.11 6.83 2.64
N PRO A 44 12.02 7.64 2.06
CA PRO A 44 11.86 9.09 2.03
C PRO A 44 10.51 9.50 1.43
N THR A 45 9.84 10.50 2.02
CA THR A 45 8.60 11.02 1.43
C THR A 45 8.83 11.56 0.01
N GLY A 46 10.04 12.08 -0.27
CA GLY A 46 10.46 12.51 -1.60
C GLY A 46 10.34 11.42 -2.67
N ASP A 47 10.70 10.18 -2.35
CA ASP A 47 10.63 9.05 -3.29
C ASP A 47 9.18 8.73 -3.66
N PHE A 48 8.26 8.80 -2.70
CA PHE A 48 6.83 8.70 -2.99
C PHE A 48 6.33 9.86 -3.85
N VAL A 49 6.82 11.08 -3.63
CA VAL A 49 6.47 12.24 -4.46
C VAL A 49 6.98 12.04 -5.90
N LEU A 50 8.19 11.55 -6.10
CA LEU A 50 8.73 11.25 -7.43
C LEU A 50 7.82 10.27 -8.18
N VAL A 51 7.51 9.12 -7.57
CA VAL A 51 6.67 8.07 -8.19
C VAL A 51 5.25 8.55 -8.46
N LEU A 52 4.67 9.35 -7.56
CA LEU A 52 3.35 9.94 -7.75
C LEU A 52 3.28 10.94 -8.92
N ASN A 53 4.43 11.45 -9.36
CA ASN A 53 4.59 12.32 -10.54
C ASN A 53 5.13 11.57 -11.77
N GLY A 54 5.17 10.23 -11.73
CA GLY A 54 5.64 9.40 -12.84
C GLY A 54 7.16 9.41 -13.02
N LEU A 55 7.91 9.86 -12.01
CA LEU A 55 9.36 9.82 -12.00
C LEU A 55 9.87 8.54 -11.31
N PHE A 56 11.08 8.14 -11.67
CA PHE A 56 11.73 6.98 -11.09
C PHE A 56 12.11 7.21 -9.61
N ALA A 57 11.82 6.24 -8.76
CA ALA A 57 12.43 6.11 -7.44
C ALA A 57 12.73 4.63 -7.18
N LEU A 58 13.84 4.37 -6.48
CA LEU A 58 14.33 3.01 -6.27
C LEU A 58 13.30 2.15 -5.51
N ASP A 59 13.03 0.95 -6.02
CA ASP A 59 12.07 -0.02 -5.48
C ASP A 59 10.62 0.46 -5.34
N LEU A 60 10.26 1.54 -6.04
CA LEU A 60 8.91 2.05 -6.10
C LEU A 60 8.42 2.10 -7.55
N GLU A 61 7.28 1.48 -7.80
CA GLU A 61 6.69 1.46 -9.14
C GLU A 61 5.21 1.83 -9.06
N LEU A 62 4.78 2.69 -9.98
CA LEU A 62 3.35 2.96 -10.14
C LEU A 62 2.73 1.84 -10.97
N SER A 63 1.63 1.24 -10.50
CA SER A 63 0.89 0.24 -11.28
C SER A 63 0.42 0.81 -12.61
N GLU A 64 0.22 -0.02 -13.63
CA GLU A 64 -0.32 0.39 -14.94
C GLU A 64 -1.60 1.24 -14.84
N SER A 65 -2.51 0.89 -13.92
CA SER A 65 -3.75 1.64 -13.68
C SER A 65 -3.58 2.95 -12.90
N GLY A 66 -2.36 3.31 -12.50
CA GLY A 66 -2.03 4.54 -11.77
C GLY A 66 -2.61 4.65 -10.35
N ASN A 67 -3.27 3.62 -9.85
CA ASN A 67 -4.02 3.67 -8.58
C ASN A 67 -3.28 3.03 -7.40
N ARG A 68 -2.15 2.36 -7.66
CA ARG A 68 -1.35 1.64 -6.67
C ARG A 68 0.13 1.95 -6.85
N ILE A 69 0.85 1.98 -5.74
CA ILE A 69 2.32 2.00 -5.72
C ILE A 69 2.78 0.63 -5.22
N VAL A 70 3.64 -0.02 -5.99
CA VAL A 70 4.31 -1.27 -5.63
C VAL A 70 5.62 -0.93 -4.94
N ILE A 71 5.86 -1.56 -3.79
CA ILE A 71 7.06 -1.38 -2.97
C ILE A 71 7.85 -2.69 -3.00
N SER A 72 9.11 -2.63 -3.41
CA SER A 72 10.02 -3.78 -3.52
C SER A 72 9.45 -4.95 -4.35
N GLY A 73 8.65 -4.65 -5.38
CA GLY A 73 8.00 -5.66 -6.24
C GLY A 73 7.01 -6.58 -5.54
N LYS A 74 6.73 -6.40 -4.24
CA LYS A 74 5.99 -7.35 -3.41
C LYS A 74 4.76 -6.73 -2.75
N TYR A 75 4.96 -5.58 -2.09
CA TYR A 75 3.90 -4.94 -1.34
C TYR A 75 3.23 -3.86 -2.18
N THR A 76 2.00 -3.52 -1.84
CA THR A 76 1.22 -2.54 -2.59
C THR A 76 0.47 -1.61 -1.66
N VAL A 77 0.40 -0.34 -2.03
CA VAL A 77 -0.37 0.69 -1.31
C VAL A 77 -1.23 1.48 -2.28
N LEU A 78 -2.33 2.06 -1.79
CA LEU A 78 -3.22 2.87 -2.62
C LEU A 78 -2.69 4.29 -2.76
N VAL A 79 -2.61 4.77 -4.00
CA VAL A 79 -2.15 6.13 -4.33
C VAL A 79 -2.93 7.21 -3.57
N ASN A 80 -4.26 7.06 -3.48
CA ASN A 80 -5.10 8.01 -2.76
C ASN A 80 -4.78 8.07 -1.25
N GLN A 81 -4.39 6.94 -0.66
CA GLN A 81 -4.01 6.92 0.76
C GLN A 81 -2.65 7.56 0.96
N VAL A 82 -1.67 7.28 0.10
CA VAL A 82 -0.34 7.92 0.16
C VAL A 82 -0.45 9.42 -0.05
N ARG A 83 -1.22 9.88 -1.05
CA ARG A 83 -1.51 11.32 -1.23
C ARG A 83 -2.14 11.94 0.02
N GLY A 84 -3.10 11.23 0.63
CA GLY A 84 -3.70 11.66 1.89
C GLY A 84 -2.69 11.75 3.04
N MET A 85 -1.75 10.81 3.14
CA MET A 85 -0.66 10.83 4.13
C MET A 85 0.23 12.06 3.94
N ILE A 86 0.67 12.33 2.71
CA ILE A 86 1.56 13.45 2.40
C ILE A 86 0.86 14.78 2.68
N ARG A 87 -0.39 14.93 2.24
CA ARG A 87 -1.15 16.18 2.41
C ARG A 87 -1.48 16.46 3.88
N ASP A 88 -1.91 15.45 4.62
CA ASP A 88 -2.41 15.61 5.99
C ASP A 88 -1.39 15.11 7.03
N TRP A 89 -0.10 15.20 6.69
CA TRP A 89 1.01 14.76 7.53
C TRP A 89 1.02 15.44 8.91
N PRO A 90 1.40 14.74 10.01
CA PRO A 90 1.71 13.32 10.17
C PRO A 90 0.50 12.50 10.66
N ARG A 91 -0.73 12.86 10.28
CA ARG A 91 -1.94 12.31 10.93
C ARG A 91 -2.47 11.02 10.29
N LYS A 92 -2.27 10.85 8.98
CA LYS A 92 -2.84 9.75 8.20
C LYS A 92 -1.88 8.59 8.03
N LYS A 93 -2.47 7.41 7.76
CA LYS A 93 -1.79 6.15 7.47
C LYS A 93 -2.35 5.56 6.17
N ALA A 94 -1.58 4.69 5.52
CA ALA A 94 -2.06 3.92 4.37
C ALA A 94 -2.02 2.42 4.70
N ALA A 95 -2.91 1.65 4.09
CA ALA A 95 -2.88 0.20 4.25
C ALA A 95 -1.84 -0.41 3.30
N LEU A 96 -1.09 -1.39 3.82
CA LEU A 96 -0.15 -2.19 3.04
C LEU A 96 -0.82 -3.51 2.66
N PHE A 97 -0.71 -3.87 1.39
CA PHE A 97 -1.31 -5.07 0.83
C PHE A 97 -0.26 -5.97 0.18
N ILE A 98 -0.56 -7.26 0.08
CA ILE A 98 0.14 -8.20 -0.80
C ILE A 98 -0.86 -8.72 -1.84
N ARG A 99 -0.38 -8.93 -3.08
CA ARG A 99 -1.17 -9.56 -4.13
C ARG A 99 -1.06 -11.08 -3.99
N GLU A 100 -2.17 -11.74 -3.67
CA GLU A 100 -2.31 -13.19 -3.82
C GLU A 100 -2.74 -13.48 -5.26
N VAL A 101 -1.98 -14.32 -5.95
CA VAL A 101 -2.40 -14.95 -7.22
C VAL A 101 -3.03 -16.28 -6.82
N GLY A 102 -4.33 -16.42 -7.07
CA GLY A 102 -5.10 -17.64 -6.76
C GLY A 102 -5.04 -18.67 -7.87
#